data_AF-A0A953JD27-F1
#
_entry.id   AF-A0A953JD27-F1
#
_cell.length_a   1.000
_cell.length_b   1.000
_cell.length_c   1.000
_cell.angle_alpha   90.00
_cell.angle_beta   90.00
_cell.angle_gamma   90.00
#
_symmetry.space_group_name_H-M   'P 1'
#
loop_
_entity.id
_entity.type
_entity.pdbx_description
1 polymer ?
#
loop_
_entity_poly.entity_id
_entity_poly.type
_entity_poly.pdbx_seq_one_letter_code
_entity_poly.pdbx_strand_id
1 'polypeptide(L)'
;MQGVAQIAPYFSLAEVARLLNPRLVAGGDTIFEGPLEDSSSLIFYLNQKFFLVNQNPRKEAPIGAPRLNIFLDEQAVLKKWSESKSVYLVVERSRAEHWKGLLASRFLTCHWIGASGTYVVLGNQP
;
A
#
# COMPACT_ATOMS: atom_id res chain seq x y z
N MET A 1 -18.79 4.35 36.55
CA MET A 1 -18.20 5.09 35.40
C MET A 1 -16.99 4.32 34.92
N GLN A 2 -17.12 3.57 33.82
CA GLN A 2 -15.97 2.98 33.13
C GLN A 2 -16.12 3.38 31.67
N GLY A 3 -15.50 4.51 31.32
CA GLY A 3 -15.38 4.96 29.93
C GLY A 3 -14.38 4.05 29.24
N VAL A 4 -14.84 2.90 28.76
CA VAL A 4 -14.07 2.10 27.82
C VAL A 4 -14.09 2.91 26.53
N ALA A 5 -13.04 3.68 26.28
CA ALA A 5 -12.77 4.22 24.96
C ALA A 5 -12.57 3.02 24.05
N GLN A 6 -13.64 2.62 23.37
CA GLN A 6 -13.56 1.66 22.29
C GLN A 6 -12.75 2.37 21.20
N ILE A 7 -11.44 2.14 21.19
CA ILE A 7 -10.55 2.54 20.09
C ILE A 7 -10.93 1.66 18.90
N ALA A 8 -12.09 1.97 18.32
CA ALA A 8 -12.28 2.17 16.91
C ALA A 8 -11.10 1.61 16.07
N PRO A 9 -11.18 0.37 15.53
CA PRO A 9 -10.09 -0.29 14.80
C PRO A 9 -9.88 0.30 13.38
N TYR A 10 -9.92 1.63 13.24
CA TYR A 10 -9.96 2.31 11.94
C TYR A 10 -8.57 2.56 11.32
N PHE A 11 -7.49 2.28 12.07
CA PHE A 11 -6.13 2.68 11.69
C PHE A 11 -5.12 1.52 11.56
N SER A 12 -5.50 0.28 11.85
CA SER A 12 -4.51 -0.78 11.92
C SER A 12 -4.19 -1.35 10.54
N LEU A 13 -3.16 -0.77 9.92
CA LEU A 13 -2.39 -1.39 8.83
C LEU A 13 -1.87 -2.80 9.18
N ALA A 14 -1.92 -3.20 10.44
CA ALA A 14 -1.72 -4.57 10.89
C ALA A 14 -2.67 -5.58 10.22
N GLU A 15 -3.94 -5.23 10.00
CA GLU A 15 -4.90 -6.10 9.30
C GLU A 15 -4.59 -6.18 7.80
N VAL A 16 -4.16 -5.07 7.18
CA VAL A 16 -3.63 -5.07 5.80
C VAL A 16 -2.42 -6.00 5.69
N ALA A 17 -1.49 -5.92 6.64
CA ALA A 17 -0.33 -6.79 6.65
C ALA A 17 -0.70 -8.27 6.88
N ARG A 18 -1.66 -8.58 7.75
CA ARG A 18 -2.18 -9.95 7.91
C ARG A 18 -2.80 -10.48 6.63
N LEU A 19 -3.49 -9.63 5.86
CA LEU A 19 -4.07 -9.97 4.56
C LEU A 19 -2.98 -10.22 3.50
N LEU A 20 -1.92 -9.41 3.51
CA LEU A 20 -0.86 -9.46 2.50
C LEU A 20 0.22 -10.49 2.79
N ASN A 21 0.62 -10.68 4.05
CA ASN A 21 1.76 -11.53 4.42
C ASN A 21 1.70 -12.94 3.78
N PRO A 22 0.57 -13.69 3.82
CA PRO A 22 0.49 -15.00 3.16
C PRO A 22 0.70 -14.94 1.65
N ARG A 23 0.24 -13.86 1.00
CA ARG A 23 0.34 -13.64 -0.44
C ARG A 23 1.73 -13.17 -0.88
N LEU A 24 2.42 -12.46 0.01
CA LEU A 24 3.78 -11.96 -0.24
C LEU A 24 4.84 -13.04 -0.12
N VAL A 25 4.60 -14.14 0.61
CA VAL A 25 5.54 -15.28 0.72
C VAL A 25 5.97 -15.82 -0.67
N ALA A 26 5.14 -15.65 -1.70
CA ALA A 26 5.44 -16.04 -3.08
C ALA A 26 6.36 -15.05 -3.86
N GLY A 27 6.83 -13.98 -3.22
CA GLY A 27 7.71 -12.96 -3.83
C GLY A 27 6.96 -11.79 -4.45
N GLY A 28 5.83 -11.38 -3.86
CA GLY A 28 5.06 -10.23 -4.32
C GLY A 28 5.61 -8.89 -3.82
N ASP A 29 5.38 -7.82 -4.58
CA ASP A 29 5.69 -6.46 -4.16
C ASP A 29 4.48 -5.81 -3.49
N THR A 30 4.74 -5.01 -2.44
CA THR A 30 3.72 -4.13 -1.85
C THR A 30 4.04 -2.68 -2.16
N ILE A 31 3.03 -1.92 -2.57
CA ILE A 31 3.10 -0.48 -2.84
C ILE A 31 2.06 0.19 -1.95
N PHE A 32 2.44 1.25 -1.26
CA PHE A 32 1.59 1.99 -0.33
C PHE A 32 1.44 3.45 -0.77
N GLU A 33 0.20 3.92 -0.90
CA GLU A 33 -0.13 5.34 -1.04
C GLU A 33 -0.77 5.84 0.26
N GLY A 34 -0.04 6.68 0.97
CA GLY A 34 -0.51 7.30 2.21
C GLY A 34 0.64 7.97 2.96
N PRO A 35 0.33 8.73 4.03
CA PRO A 35 1.31 9.46 4.81
C PRO A 35 2.46 8.57 5.31
N LEU A 36 3.69 9.10 5.37
CA LEU A 36 4.82 8.32 5.91
C LEU A 36 4.59 7.86 7.36
N GLU A 37 3.91 8.67 8.18
CA GLU A 37 3.54 8.33 9.56
C GLU A 37 2.75 7.02 9.65
N ASP A 38 1.79 6.80 8.75
CA ASP A 38 1.03 5.56 8.69
C ASP A 38 1.89 4.42 8.15
N SER A 39 2.69 4.68 7.10
CA SER A 39 3.59 3.68 6.51
C SER A 39 4.64 3.15 7.50
N SER A 40 5.02 3.94 8.51
CA SER A 40 6.00 3.55 9.52
C SER A 40 5.54 2.32 10.30
N SER A 41 4.24 2.22 10.58
CA SER A 41 3.62 1.05 11.20
C SER A 41 3.61 -0.16 10.26
N LEU A 42 3.45 0.08 8.95
CA LEU A 42 3.43 -0.97 7.93
C LEU A 42 4.78 -1.72 7.85
N ILE A 43 5.91 -1.02 8.04
CA ILE A 43 7.26 -1.62 8.11
C ILE A 43 7.33 -2.71 9.19
N PHE A 44 6.66 -2.50 10.33
CA PHE A 44 6.70 -3.45 11.44
C PHE A 44 5.82 -4.68 11.20
N TYR A 45 4.74 -4.55 10.41
CA TYR A 45 3.79 -5.64 10.21
C TYR A 45 4.05 -6.46 8.94
N LEU A 46 4.68 -5.86 7.92
CA LEU A 46 5.05 -6.57 6.70
C LEU A 46 6.41 -7.26 6.88
N ASN A 47 6.46 -8.56 6.57
CA ASN A 47 7.72 -9.30 6.58
C ASN A 47 8.64 -8.99 5.37
N GLN A 48 8.30 -8.00 4.54
CA GLN A 48 9.01 -7.67 3.31
C GLN A 48 9.10 -6.16 3.06
N LYS A 49 10.04 -5.77 2.19
CA LYS A 49 10.17 -4.39 1.71
C LYS A 49 8.93 -3.97 0.94
N PHE A 50 8.57 -2.70 1.04
CA PHE A 50 7.51 -2.08 0.25
C PHE A 50 7.95 -0.76 -0.36
N PHE A 51 7.17 -0.28 -1.32
CA PHE A 51 7.36 0.99 -2.01
C PHE A 51 6.32 2.01 -1.55
N LEU A 52 6.66 3.28 -1.61
CA LEU A 52 5.78 4.42 -1.35
C LEU A 52 5.43 5.09 -2.68
N VAL A 53 4.16 5.34 -2.96
CA VAL A 53 3.74 6.06 -4.18
C VAL A 53 3.21 7.45 -3.84
N ASN A 54 3.47 8.41 -4.72
CA ASN A 54 3.00 9.79 -4.65
C ASN A 54 3.41 10.55 -3.37
N GLN A 55 4.43 10.06 -2.66
CA GLN A 55 5.04 10.73 -1.51
C GLN A 55 6.11 11.71 -1.96
N ASN A 56 6.33 12.79 -1.20
CA ASN A 56 7.35 13.80 -1.51
C ASN A 56 8.66 13.46 -0.78
N PRO A 57 9.68 12.95 -1.47
CA PRO A 57 10.92 12.48 -0.82
C PRO A 57 11.68 13.60 -0.11
N ARG A 58 11.47 14.88 -0.49
CA ARG A 58 12.15 16.03 0.10
C ARG A 58 11.50 16.53 1.39
N LYS A 59 10.21 16.25 1.59
CA LYS A 59 9.46 16.65 2.79
C LYS A 59 9.45 15.55 3.85
N GLU A 60 9.60 14.29 3.43
CA GLU A 60 9.34 13.12 4.26
C GLU A 60 10.59 12.30 4.60
N ALA A 61 11.74 12.57 3.96
CA ALA A 61 13.00 11.95 4.37
C ALA A 61 13.50 12.54 5.70
N PRO A 62 13.79 11.73 6.74
CA PRO A 62 14.59 12.18 7.87
C PRO A 62 15.95 12.66 7.34
N ILE A 63 16.56 13.67 7.98
CA ILE A 63 17.86 14.24 7.57
C ILE A 63 18.88 13.11 7.32
N GLY A 64 19.14 12.86 6.03
CA GLY A 64 19.87 11.69 5.55
C GLY A 64 19.33 11.32 4.17
N ALA A 65 20.22 11.16 3.19
CA ALA A 65 19.86 11.04 1.77
C ALA A 65 18.65 10.10 1.55
N PRO A 66 17.61 10.52 0.78
CA PRO A 66 16.47 9.65 0.51
C PRO A 66 16.99 8.37 -0.11
N ARG A 67 16.53 7.21 0.38
CA ARG A 67 16.69 5.96 -0.39
C ARG A 67 15.77 6.09 -1.61
N LEU A 68 16.23 6.78 -2.64
CA LEU A 68 15.44 7.17 -3.83
C LEU A 68 14.69 5.99 -4.47
N ASN A 69 15.16 4.75 -4.29
CA ASN A 69 14.57 3.55 -4.84
C ASN A 69 13.26 3.05 -4.18
N ILE A 70 12.79 3.65 -3.07
CA ILE A 70 11.51 3.23 -2.46
C ILE A 70 10.33 4.10 -2.90
N PHE A 71 10.59 5.30 -3.43
CA PHE A 71 9.56 6.25 -3.84
C PHE A 71 9.22 6.05 -5.32
N LEU A 72 7.94 5.83 -5.61
CA LEU A 72 7.39 5.62 -6.94
C LEU A 72 6.43 6.76 -7.29
N ASP A 73 6.37 7.11 -8.56
CA ASP A 73 5.26 7.83 -9.15
C ASP A 73 4.23 6.87 -9.75
N GLU A 74 3.09 7.39 -10.22
CA GLU A 74 2.02 6.58 -10.79
C GLU A 74 2.48 5.74 -12.00
N GLN A 75 3.34 6.28 -12.89
CA GLN A 75 3.84 5.51 -14.04
C GLN A 75 4.75 4.38 -13.59
N ALA A 76 5.58 4.61 -12.56
CA ALA A 76 6.43 3.57 -12.00
C ALA A 76 5.60 2.44 -11.38
N VAL A 77 4.47 2.74 -10.74
CA VAL A 77 3.50 1.73 -10.26
C VAL A 77 2.91 0.95 -11.42
N LEU A 78 2.44 1.61 -12.48
CA LEU A 78 1.88 0.92 -13.66
C LEU A 78 2.91 0.00 -14.31
N LYS A 79 4.17 0.45 -14.45
CA LYS A 79 5.25 -0.39 -14.98
C LYS A 79 5.43 -1.65 -14.13
N LYS A 80 5.53 -1.49 -12.80
CA LYS A 80 5.69 -2.61 -11.87
C LYS A 80 4.51 -3.57 -11.89
N TRP A 81 3.29 -3.04 -12.01
CA TRP A 81 2.05 -3.82 -12.13
C TRP A 81 2.07 -4.81 -13.29
N SER A 82 2.77 -4.45 -14.38
CA SER A 82 2.92 -5.30 -15.58
C SER A 82 4.12 -6.26 -15.53
N GLU A 83 5.19 -5.89 -14.85
CA GLU A 83 6.46 -6.65 -14.84
C GLU A 83 6.53 -7.68 -13.71
N SER A 84 5.95 -7.35 -12.54
CA SER A 84 6.04 -8.18 -11.34
C SER A 84 4.97 -9.26 -11.31
N LYS A 85 5.35 -10.46 -10.86
CA LYS A 85 4.42 -11.60 -10.75
C LYS A 85 3.21 -11.28 -9.87
N SER A 86 3.42 -10.68 -8.70
CA SER A 86 2.34 -10.27 -7.80
C SER A 86 2.63 -8.86 -7.29
N VAL A 87 1.69 -7.95 -7.47
CA VAL A 87 1.77 -6.57 -6.97
C VAL A 87 0.50 -6.27 -6.20
N TYR A 88 0.68 -5.73 -4.99
CA TYR A 88 -0.40 -5.30 -4.13
C TYR A 88 -0.27 -3.81 -3.84
N LEU A 89 -1.28 -3.06 -4.23
CA LEU A 89 -1.37 -1.62 -4.02
C LEU A 89 -2.34 -1.32 -2.89
N VAL A 90 -1.82 -0.77 -1.81
CA VAL A 90 -2.56 -0.34 -0.61
C VAL A 90 -2.76 1.16 -0.70
N VAL A 91 -4.02 1.60 -0.74
CA VAL A 91 -4.39 3.01 -0.93
C VAL A 91 -5.54 3.37 -0.02
N GLU A 92 -5.69 4.65 0.31
CA GLU A 92 -6.93 5.10 0.93
C GLU A 92 -8.14 4.89 0.02
N ARG A 93 -9.31 4.64 0.62
CA ARG A 93 -10.58 4.43 -0.08
C ARG A 93 -10.93 5.60 -1.00
N SER A 94 -10.58 6.82 -0.61
CA SER A 94 -10.75 8.05 -1.40
C SER A 94 -9.95 8.01 -2.71
N ARG A 95 -8.80 7.33 -2.73
CA ARG A 95 -7.90 7.18 -3.88
C ARG A 95 -8.13 5.89 -4.66
N ALA A 96 -8.87 4.93 -4.10
CA ALA A 96 -9.11 3.64 -4.72
C ALA A 96 -9.77 3.73 -6.10
N GLU A 97 -10.75 4.63 -6.28
CA GLU A 97 -11.43 4.80 -7.58
C GLU A 97 -10.52 5.40 -8.65
N HIS A 98 -9.62 6.32 -8.28
CA HIS A 98 -8.59 6.86 -9.16
C HIS A 98 -7.66 5.74 -9.67
N TRP A 99 -7.14 4.93 -8.76
CA TRP A 99 -6.27 3.81 -9.12
C TRP A 99 -6.97 2.72 -9.92
N LYS A 100 -8.22 2.38 -9.57
CA LYS A 100 -9.01 1.44 -10.39
C LYS A 100 -9.18 1.95 -11.80
N GLY A 101 -9.47 3.24 -11.99
CA GLY A 101 -9.57 3.86 -13.31
C GLY A 101 -8.26 3.77 -14.10
N LEU A 102 -7.14 4.12 -13.47
CA LEU A 102 -5.82 4.03 -14.09
C LEU A 102 -5.44 2.59 -14.46
N LEU A 103 -5.62 1.65 -13.52
CA LEU A 103 -5.27 0.24 -13.71
C LEU A 103 -6.17 -0.43 -14.74
N ALA A 104 -7.48 -0.23 -14.69
CA ALA A 104 -8.43 -0.81 -15.64
C ALA A 104 -8.27 -0.23 -17.06
N SER A 105 -7.76 1.01 -17.19
CA SER A 105 -7.49 1.59 -18.50
C SER A 105 -6.33 0.92 -19.25
N ARG A 106 -5.41 0.28 -18.50
CA ARG A 106 -4.13 -0.22 -19.02
C ARG A 106 -3.94 -1.73 -18.84
N PHE A 107 -4.66 -2.35 -17.91
CA PHE A 107 -4.54 -3.75 -17.56
C PHE A 107 -5.90 -4.43 -17.49
N LEU A 108 -5.95 -5.67 -17.95
CA LEU A 108 -7.15 -6.51 -17.88
C LEU A 108 -7.37 -7.09 -16.47
N THR A 109 -6.32 -7.13 -15.63
CA THR A 109 -6.36 -7.73 -14.30
C THR A 109 -6.15 -6.67 -13.22
N CYS A 110 -7.24 -6.36 -12.52
CA CYS A 110 -7.26 -5.55 -11.31
C CYS A 110 -8.30 -6.15 -10.35
N HIS A 111 -7.81 -6.78 -9.29
CA HIS A 111 -8.63 -7.47 -8.30
C HIS A 111 -8.71 -6.66 -7.01
N TRP A 112 -9.90 -6.59 -6.43
CA TRP A 112 -10.06 -6.11 -5.06
C TRP A 112 -9.71 -7.26 -4.11
N ILE A 113 -8.64 -7.09 -3.33
CA ILE A 113 -8.12 -8.13 -2.43
C ILE A 113 -8.75 -8.03 -1.04
N GLY A 114 -9.10 -6.81 -0.64
CA GLY A 114 -9.75 -6.54 0.63
C GLY A 114 -9.74 -5.07 1.01
N ALA A 115 -10.28 -4.79 2.19
CA ALA A 115 -10.23 -3.48 2.82
C ALA A 115 -10.01 -3.65 4.32
N SER A 116 -9.39 -2.63 4.92
CA SER A 116 -9.11 -2.58 6.35
C SER A 116 -9.13 -1.12 6.79
N GLY A 117 -10.05 -0.76 7.67
CA GLY A 117 -10.29 0.64 8.04
C GLY A 117 -10.60 1.51 6.81
N THR A 118 -9.81 2.57 6.63
CA THR A 118 -9.89 3.48 5.48
C THR A 118 -9.08 3.01 4.26
N TYR A 119 -8.29 1.94 4.39
CA TYR A 119 -7.44 1.43 3.31
C TYR A 119 -8.12 0.32 2.51
N VAL A 120 -7.80 0.29 1.22
CA VAL A 120 -8.21 -0.71 0.25
C VAL A 120 -6.96 -1.33 -0.36
N VAL A 121 -7.01 -2.63 -0.61
CA VAL A 121 -5.93 -3.39 -1.24
C VAL A 121 -6.38 -3.83 -2.63
N LEU A 122 -5.67 -3.38 -3.65
CA LEU A 122 -5.81 -3.80 -5.04
C LEU A 122 -4.66 -4.73 -5.40
N GLY A 123 -4.91 -5.72 -6.25
CA GLY A 123 -3.90 -6.68 -6.70
C GLY A 123 -3.97 -6.95 -8.20
N ASN A 124 -2.82 -7.24 -8.83
CA ASN A 124 -2.78 -7.71 -10.22
C ASN A 124 -3.08 -9.22 -10.35
N GLN A 125 -3.17 -9.91 -9.20
CA GLN A 125 -3.54 -11.31 -9.04
C GLN A 125 -4.55 -11.45 -7.88
N PRO A 126 -5.45 -12.45 -7.92
CA PRO A 126 -6.43 -12.73 -6.88
C PRO A 126 -5.82 -13.27 -5.56
#